data_AF-A0A524LXC9-F1
#
_entry.id   AF-A0A524LXC9-F1
#
_cell.length_a   1.000
_cell.length_b   1.000
_cell.length_c   1.000
_cell.angle_alpha   90.00
_cell.angle_beta   90.00
_cell.angle_gamma   90.00
#
_symmetry.space_group_name_H-M   'P 1'
#
loop_
_entity.id
_entity.type
_entity.pdbx_description
1 polymer ?
#
loop_
_entity_poly.entity_id
_entity_poly.type
_entity_poly.pdbx_seq_one_letter_code
_entity_poly.pdbx_strand_id
1 'polypeptide(L)'
;MAKLSVRCICGEMFYPEVNLDLYHNLVSDSGIIPLLLPHQDHFVTAYVDKNGSVRAVERIILVGENIAPQVVSGEMTLQTIQDIALELEMEVDPNKNYSR
;
A
#
# COMPACT_ATOMS: atom_id res chain seq x y z
N MET A 1 12.22 7.09 15.58
CA MET A 1 11.16 6.47 14.76
C MET A 1 9.96 7.38 14.77
N ALA A 2 9.42 7.73 13.59
CA ALA A 2 8.25 8.57 13.43
C ALA A 2 7.01 7.70 13.21
N LYS A 3 5.91 8.02 13.90
CA LYS A 3 4.61 7.38 13.68
C LYS A 3 3.85 8.18 12.64
N LEU A 4 3.64 7.59 11.48
CA LEU A 4 2.90 8.24 10.39
C LEU A 4 1.40 8.08 10.62
N SER A 5 0.61 9.01 10.12
CA SER A 5 -0.86 8.88 10.03
C SER A 5 -1.22 8.81 8.56
N VAL A 6 -1.60 7.63 8.09
CA VAL A 6 -1.84 7.36 6.66
C VAL A 6 -3.32 7.06 6.47
N ARG A 7 -3.98 7.84 5.61
CA ARG A 7 -5.29 7.47 5.05
C ARG A 7 -5.05 6.65 3.81
N CYS A 8 -5.32 5.35 3.88
CA CYS A 8 -5.24 4.48 2.71
C CYS A 8 -6.32 4.87 1.69
N ILE A 9 -6.07 4.64 0.41
CA ILE A 9 -7.08 4.84 -0.63
C ILE A 9 -8.24 3.83 -0.50
N CYS A 10 -8.07 2.73 0.25
CA CYS A 10 -9.19 1.86 0.64
C CYS A 10 -10.15 2.51 1.66
N GLY A 11 -9.83 3.70 2.17
CA GLY A 11 -10.65 4.46 3.12
C GLY A 11 -10.24 4.28 4.58
N GLU A 12 -9.44 3.26 4.90
CA GLU A 12 -8.99 3.01 6.27
C GLU A 12 -7.81 3.88 6.70
N MET A 13 -7.71 4.11 8.02
CA MET A 13 -6.59 4.82 8.64
C MET A 13 -5.66 3.83 9.32
N PHE A 14 -4.35 3.95 9.08
CA PHE A 14 -3.34 3.14 9.76
C PHE A 14 -2.08 3.94 10.10
N TYR A 15 -1.26 3.38 10.99
CA TYR A 15 -0.19 4.13 11.67
C TYR A 15 1.15 3.39 11.68
N PRO A 16 1.86 3.33 10.55
CA PRO A 16 3.14 2.64 10.46
C PRO A 16 4.23 3.42 11.19
N GLU A 17 5.16 2.67 11.79
CA GLU A 17 6.38 3.22 12.38
C GLU A 17 7.51 3.19 11.36
N VAL A 18 8.05 4.36 11.03
CA VAL A 18 9.13 4.50 10.03
C VAL A 18 10.33 5.20 10.66
N ASN A 19 11.53 4.69 10.37
CA ASN A 19 12.75 5.39 10.71
C ASN A 19 13.15 6.39 9.61
N LEU A 20 12.72 7.64 9.74
CA LEU A 20 13.00 8.70 8.75
C LEU A 20 14.48 9.10 8.69
N ASP A 21 15.27 8.81 9.74
CA ASP A 21 16.70 9.13 9.78
C ASP A 21 17.47 8.38 8.67
N LEU A 22 16.98 7.21 8.25
CA LEU A 22 17.53 6.43 7.14
C LEU A 22 17.40 7.16 5.78
N TYR A 23 16.47 8.10 5.68
CA TYR A 23 16.16 8.83 4.46
C TYR A 23 16.49 10.31 4.57
N HIS A 24 17.18 10.74 5.64
CA HIS A 24 17.46 12.15 5.92
C HIS A 24 18.06 12.91 4.73
N ASN A 25 19.02 12.30 4.03
CA ASN A 25 19.67 12.93 2.87
C ASN A 25 18.69 13.09 1.70
N LEU A 26 17.94 12.02 1.38
CA LEU A 26 16.96 12.03 0.30
C LEU A 26 15.87 13.07 0.56
N VAL A 27 15.35 13.12 1.78
CA VAL A 27 14.32 14.08 2.20
C VAL A 27 14.85 15.51 2.22
N SER A 28 16.13 15.72 2.56
CA SER A 28 16.76 17.05 2.53
C SER A 28 16.88 17.58 1.11
N ASP A 29 17.15 16.71 0.14
CA ASP A 29 17.33 17.07 -1.27
C ASP A 29 15.99 17.26 -2.00
N SER A 30 15.02 16.35 -1.80
CA SER A 30 13.74 16.35 -2.53
C SER A 30 12.58 17.01 -1.78
N GLY A 31 12.72 17.23 -0.46
CA GLY A 31 11.67 17.74 0.43
C GLY A 31 10.56 16.72 0.77
N ILE A 32 10.28 15.79 -0.14
CA ILE A 32 9.27 14.72 -0.03
C ILE A 32 9.85 13.43 -0.63
N ILE A 33 9.63 12.30 0.05
CA ILE A 33 10.03 10.97 -0.44
C ILE A 33 8.82 10.04 -0.58
N PRO A 34 8.82 9.11 -1.55
CA PRO A 34 7.85 8.02 -1.60
C PRO A 34 8.30 6.88 -0.67
N LEU A 35 7.38 6.38 0.16
CA LEU A 35 7.55 5.20 1.00
C LEU A 35 6.52 4.13 0.65
N LEU A 36 6.98 2.90 0.44
CA LEU A 36 6.11 1.74 0.29
C LEU A 36 5.79 1.17 1.67
N LEU A 37 4.51 1.17 2.05
CA LEU A 37 4.03 0.83 3.38
C LEU A 37 3.05 -0.35 3.31
N PRO A 38 3.26 -1.44 4.06
CA PRO A 38 2.29 -2.53 4.13
C PRO A 38 1.02 -2.09 4.87
N HIS A 39 -0.13 -2.53 4.37
CA HIS A 39 -1.46 -2.31 4.91
C HIS A 39 -2.33 -3.55 4.64
N GLN A 40 -2.43 -4.43 5.64
CA GLN A 40 -3.21 -5.67 5.59
C GLN A 40 -2.80 -6.57 4.39
N ASP A 41 -3.65 -6.68 3.39
CA ASP A 41 -3.51 -7.49 2.17
C ASP A 41 -2.80 -6.76 1.01
N HIS A 42 -2.35 -5.53 1.24
CA HIS A 42 -1.74 -4.72 0.19
C HIS A 42 -0.65 -3.75 0.67
N PHE A 43 0.03 -3.11 -0.26
CA PHE A 43 0.98 -2.03 0.02
C PHE A 43 0.49 -0.72 -0.54
N VAL A 44 0.82 0.38 0.14
CA VAL A 44 0.57 1.72 -0.36
C VAL A 44 1.83 2.54 -0.53
N THR A 45 1.86 3.39 -1.55
CA THR A 45 2.89 4.42 -1.66
C THR A 45 2.41 5.70 -0.98
N ALA A 46 3.03 6.06 0.13
CA ALA A 46 2.79 7.31 0.85
C ALA A 46 3.95 8.30 0.62
N TYR A 47 3.62 9.54 0.30
CA TYR A 47 4.59 10.62 0.12
C TYR A 47 4.78 11.37 1.43
N VAL A 48 5.98 11.30 2.00
CA VAL A 48 6.26 11.79 3.35
C VAL A 48 7.32 12.89 3.31
N ASP A 49 7.07 13.96 4.07
CA ASP A 49 8.03 15.06 4.20
C ASP A 49 9.01 14.89 5.36
N LYS A 50 9.92 15.85 5.51
CA LYS A 50 10.93 15.89 6.58
C LYS A 50 10.40 15.89 8.00
N ASN A 51 9.14 16.26 8.19
CA ASN A 51 8.49 16.26 9.50
C ASN A 51 7.71 14.96 9.75
N GLY A 52 7.77 13.99 8.83
CA GLY A 52 6.96 12.78 8.90
C GLY A 52 5.48 13.01 8.56
N SER A 53 5.15 14.13 7.91
CA SER A 53 3.78 14.38 7.48
C SER A 53 3.51 13.73 6.13
N VAL A 54 2.42 12.96 6.05
CA VAL A 54 1.96 12.35 4.80
C VAL A 54 1.25 13.41 3.95
N ARG A 55 1.75 13.65 2.75
CA ARG A 55 1.25 14.67 1.80
C ARG A 55 0.30 14.10 0.76
N ALA A 56 0.52 12.86 0.35
CA ALA A 56 -0.31 12.14 -0.61
C ALA A 56 -0.18 10.63 -0.42
N VAL A 57 -1.17 9.88 -0.88
CA VAL A 57 -1.19 8.42 -0.98
C VAL A 57 -1.78 8.07 -2.34
N GLU A 58 -1.07 7.32 -3.18
CA GLU A 58 -1.47 7.18 -4.60
C GLU A 58 -1.83 5.76 -5.02
N ARG A 59 -1.14 4.74 -4.52
CA ARG A 59 -1.14 3.40 -5.15
C ARG A 59 -1.47 2.33 -4.14
N ILE A 60 -2.25 1.33 -4.53
CA ILE A 60 -2.36 0.04 -3.83
C ILE A 60 -1.62 -1.01 -4.67
N ILE A 61 -0.77 -1.81 -4.03
CA ILE A 61 -0.18 -3.02 -4.61
C ILE A 61 -0.79 -4.20 -3.88
N LEU A 62 -1.73 -4.89 -4.52
CA LEU A 62 -2.31 -6.12 -3.98
C LEU A 62 -1.27 -7.24 -4.12
N VAL A 63 -1.00 -7.97 -3.04
CA VAL A 63 -0.05 -9.09 -3.04
C VAL A 63 -0.77 -10.34 -2.55
N GLY A 64 -1.18 -11.18 -3.49
CA GLY A 64 -1.65 -12.54 -3.21
C GLY A 64 -0.49 -13.53 -3.24
N GLU A 65 -0.57 -14.61 -2.45
CA GLU A 65 0.38 -15.72 -2.58
C GLU A 65 0.29 -16.31 -3.99
N ASN A 66 1.40 -16.32 -4.73
CA ASN A 66 1.53 -16.80 -6.12
C ASN A 66 0.89 -15.93 -7.22
N ILE A 67 0.48 -14.69 -6.93
CA ILE A 67 -0.06 -13.76 -7.94
C ILE A 67 0.96 -12.64 -8.22
N ALA A 68 1.08 -12.24 -9.50
CA ALA A 68 1.86 -11.07 -9.88
C ALA A 68 1.27 -9.79 -9.24
N PRO A 69 2.10 -8.92 -8.62
CA PRO A 69 1.60 -7.71 -7.96
C PRO A 69 0.85 -6.81 -8.95
N GLN A 70 -0.37 -6.41 -8.58
CA GLN A 70 -1.24 -5.54 -9.37
C GLN A 70 -1.13 -4.10 -8.85
N VAL A 71 -0.86 -3.13 -9.74
CA VAL A 71 -0.79 -1.70 -9.38
C VAL A 71 -2.15 -1.06 -9.58
N VAL A 72 -2.77 -0.65 -8.48
CA VAL A 72 -4.04 0.08 -8.42
C VAL A 72 -3.76 1.58 -8.41
N SER A 73 -4.51 2.36 -9.19
CA SER A 73 -4.40 3.82 -9.27
C SER A 73 -5.50 4.53 -8.47
N GLY A 74 -5.26 5.79 -8.08
CA GLY A 74 -6.24 6.62 -7.36
C GLY A 74 -7.50 6.99 -8.16
N GLU A 75 -7.56 6.70 -9.47
CA GLU A 75 -8.76 6.87 -10.30
C GLU A 75 -9.75 5.70 -10.13
N MET A 76 -9.30 4.59 -9.53
CA MET A 76 -10.11 3.41 -9.30
C MET A 76 -11.02 3.63 -8.11
N THR A 77 -12.30 3.27 -8.26
CA THR A 77 -13.26 3.36 -7.16
C THR A 77 -12.94 2.30 -6.11
N LEU A 78 -13.30 2.54 -4.85
CA LEU A 78 -13.17 1.54 -3.78
C LEU A 78 -13.77 0.17 -4.17
N GLN A 79 -14.94 0.19 -4.82
CA GLN A 79 -15.60 -1.02 -5.30
C GLN A 79 -14.72 -1.77 -6.31
N THR A 80 -14.12 -1.07 -7.28
CA THR A 80 -13.20 -1.67 -8.26
C THR A 80 -11.98 -2.31 -7.60
N ILE A 81 -11.46 -1.69 -6.54
CA ILE A 81 -10.32 -2.24 -5.79
C ILE A 81 -10.73 -3.52 -5.07
N GLN A 82 -11.92 -3.51 -4.44
CA GLN A 82 -12.50 -4.68 -3.76
C GLN A 82 -12.82 -5.81 -4.74
N ASP A 83 -13.34 -5.49 -5.92
CA ASP A 83 -13.67 -6.47 -6.96
C ASP A 83 -12.40 -7.17 -7.46
N ILE A 84 -11.31 -6.43 -7.69
CA ILE A 84 -10.01 -7.02 -8.07
C ILE A 84 -9.46 -7.90 -6.94
N ALA A 85 -9.54 -7.45 -5.68
CA ALA A 85 -9.11 -8.28 -4.55
C ALA A 85 -9.91 -9.59 -4.48
N LEU A 86 -11.23 -9.53 -4.65
CA LEU A 86 -12.12 -10.69 -4.68
C LEU A 86 -11.83 -11.62 -5.87
N GLU A 87 -11.62 -11.08 -7.07
CA GLU A 87 -11.26 -11.88 -8.26
C GLU A 87 -9.94 -12.63 -8.04
N LEU A 88 -8.94 -11.97 -7.47
CA LEU A 88 -7.67 -12.59 -7.12
C LEU A 88 -7.82 -13.67 -6.04
N GLU A 89 -8.62 -13.44 -5.01
CA GLU A 89 -8.95 -14.47 -4.02
C GLU A 89 -9.66 -15.68 -4.65
N MET A 90 -10.55 -15.46 -5.62
CA MET A 90 -11.27 -16.52 -6.34
C MET A 90 -10.38 -17.33 -7.30
N GLU A 91 -9.40 -16.69 -7.95
CA GLU A 91 -8.38 -17.39 -8.74
C GLU A 91 -7.51 -18.30 -7.86
N VAL A 92 -7.37 -17.96 -6.57
CA VAL A 92 -6.60 -18.71 -5.56
C VAL A 92 -7.51 -19.55 -4.67
N ASP A 93 -8.67 -20.05 -5.14
CA ASP A 93 -9.41 -21.06 -4.38
C ASP A 93 -8.55 -22.34 -4.26
N PRO A 94 -7.96 -22.65 -3.09
CA PRO A 94 -7.08 -23.80 -2.94
C PRO A 94 -7.90 -25.11 -3.04
N ASN A 95 -9.22 -25.04 -2.84
CA ASN A 95 -10.09 -26.22 -2.84
C ASN A 95 -10.46 -26.72 -4.24
N LYS A 96 -10.23 -25.96 -5.31
CA LYS A 96 -10.51 -26.44 -6.68
C LYS A 96 -9.50 -27.48 -7.18
N ASN A 97 -8.34 -27.64 -6.54
CA ASN A 97 -7.28 -28.54 -7.00
C ASN A 97 -6.95 -29.72 -6.05
N TYR A 98 -7.65 -29.89 -4.92
CA TYR A 98 -7.46 -31.04 -4.01
C TYR A 98 -8.59 -32.09 -4.11
N SER A 99 -8.99 -32.43 -5.34
CA SER A 99 -9.73 -33.67 -5.61
C SER A 99 -8.78 -34.69 -6.26
N ARG A 100 -8.07 -35.47 -5.45
CA ARG A 100 -7.47 -36.74 -5.84
C ARG A 100 -7.74 -37.78 -4.78
#